data_AF-A0AAV0JCV4-F1
#
_entry.id   AF-A0AAV0JCV4-F1
#
_cell.length_a   1.000
_cell.length_b   1.000
_cell.length_c   1.000
_cell.angle_alpha   90.00
_cell.angle_beta   90.00
_cell.angle_gamma   90.00
#
_symmetry.space_group_name_H-M   'P 1'
#
loop_
_entity.id
_entity.type
_entity.pdbx_description
1 polymer ?
#
loop_
_entity_poly.entity_id
_entity_poly.type
_entity_poly.pdbx_seq_one_letter_code
_entity_poly.pdbx_strand_id
1 'polypeptide(L)'
;MKESVAEIQSAIRRRQDGLQGEIRRYLKSRKTVVKAIQKVLKGMVSKKSTSSNNVETVSMLKEAESAVVDVLESLLTFISQSSSKPTSWSLFKRVASVAATENEFSDVDAALKMNNSTMNNSGEEVQVQLKNLQPCIQDLEEGVESLFRRLIKTRASILNIHNL
;
A
#
# COMPACT_ATOMS: atom_id res chain seq x y z
N MET A 1 4.48 -8.63 6.64
CA MET A 1 3.72 -7.73 7.55
C MET A 1 2.51 -8.44 8.12
N LYS A 2 1.69 -9.12 7.28
CA LYS A 2 0.57 -9.98 7.72
C LYS A 2 0.95 -10.98 8.82
N GLU A 3 2.06 -11.69 8.66
CA GLU A 3 2.58 -12.62 9.66
C GLU A 3 2.88 -11.91 11.00
N SER A 4 3.60 -10.79 10.98
CA SER A 4 3.90 -10.01 12.19
C SER A 4 2.63 -9.49 12.89
N VAL A 5 1.58 -9.13 12.15
CA VAL A 5 0.26 -8.77 12.72
C VAL A 5 -0.35 -9.96 13.46
N ALA A 6 -0.32 -11.15 12.86
CA ALA A 6 -0.82 -12.38 13.47
C ALA A 6 0.00 -12.79 14.72
N GLU A 7 1.32 -12.62 14.69
CA GLU A 7 2.21 -12.85 15.83
C GLU A 7 1.87 -11.94 17.01
N ILE A 8 1.69 -10.63 16.77
CA ILE A 8 1.30 -9.68 17.83
C ILE A 8 -0.06 -10.07 18.42
N GLN A 9 -1.06 -10.35 17.59
CA GLN A 9 -2.37 -10.78 18.07
C GLN A 9 -2.28 -12.07 18.91
N SER A 10 -1.44 -13.02 18.49
CA SER A 10 -1.20 -14.27 19.22
C SER A 10 -0.51 -14.02 20.57
N ALA A 11 0.47 -13.12 20.62
CA ALA A 11 1.18 -12.74 21.85
C ALA A 11 0.25 -12.03 22.84
N ILE A 12 -0.65 -11.16 22.37
CA ILE A 12 -1.68 -10.52 23.20
C ILE A 12 -2.62 -11.59 23.79
N ARG A 13 -3.15 -12.50 22.96
CA ARG A 13 -4.07 -13.57 23.41
C ARG A 13 -3.44 -14.48 24.45
N ARG A 14 -2.14 -14.80 24.30
CA ARG A 14 -1.41 -15.68 25.22
C ARG A 14 -0.87 -14.96 26.45
N ARG A 15 -1.03 -13.64 26.57
CA ARG A 15 -0.42 -12.81 27.62
C ARG A 15 1.08 -13.08 27.76
N GLN A 16 1.77 -13.18 26.62
CA GLN A 16 3.16 -13.62 26.56
C GLN A 16 4.13 -12.46 26.80
N ASP A 17 5.19 -12.68 27.58
CA ASP A 17 6.27 -11.69 27.84
C ASP A 17 7.01 -11.25 26.56
N GLY A 18 6.83 -11.98 25.46
CA GLY A 18 7.43 -11.70 24.13
C GLY A 18 6.72 -10.63 23.31
N LEU A 19 5.59 -10.06 23.77
CA LEU A 19 4.80 -9.07 23.01
C LEU A 19 5.65 -7.89 22.51
N GLN A 20 6.55 -7.36 23.34
CA GLN A 20 7.45 -6.26 22.95
C GLN A 20 8.40 -6.64 21.81
N GLY A 21 8.84 -7.90 21.76
CA GLY A 21 9.64 -8.44 20.66
C GLY A 21 8.86 -8.48 19.36
N GLU A 22 7.58 -8.87 19.41
CA GLU A 22 6.68 -8.91 18.25
C GLU A 22 6.40 -7.50 17.69
N ILE A 23 6.08 -6.56 18.58
CA ILE A 23 5.84 -5.16 18.22
C ILE A 23 7.07 -4.56 17.54
N ARG A 24 8.27 -4.82 18.08
CA ARG A 24 9.53 -4.35 17.49
C ARG A 24 9.78 -4.93 16.10
N ARG A 25 9.47 -6.22 15.88
CA ARG A 25 9.59 -6.86 14.56
C ARG A 25 8.64 -6.23 13.54
N TYR A 26 7.37 -6.02 13.91
CA TYR A 26 6.41 -5.33 13.07
C TYR A 26 6.90 -3.92 12.69
N LEU A 27 7.30 -3.09 13.66
CA LEU A 27 7.77 -1.72 13.40
C LEU A 27 9.00 -1.70 12.48
N LYS A 28 9.92 -2.66 12.61
CA LYS A 28 11.07 -2.80 11.71
C LYS A 28 10.65 -3.20 10.29
N SER A 29 9.75 -4.18 10.16
CA SER A 29 9.18 -4.57 8.86
C SER A 29 8.48 -3.38 8.20
N ARG A 30 7.62 -2.68 8.95
CA ARG A 30 6.87 -1.51 8.51
C ARG A 30 7.78 -0.41 8.00
N LYS A 31 8.83 -0.06 8.76
CA LYS A 31 9.84 0.92 8.35
C LYS A 31 10.55 0.54 7.05
N THR A 32 10.81 -0.74 6.84
CA THR A 32 11.45 -1.26 5.62
C THR A 32 10.53 -1.11 4.41
N VAL A 33 9.25 -1.46 4.56
CA VAL A 33 8.23 -1.29 3.52
C VAL A 33 8.06 0.19 3.16
N VAL A 34 7.88 1.08 4.14
CA VAL A 34 7.75 2.52 3.90
C VAL A 34 8.95 3.09 3.13
N LYS A 35 10.18 2.70 3.49
CA LYS A 35 11.39 3.12 2.77
C LYS A 35 11.41 2.63 1.32
N ALA A 36 11.02 1.38 1.09
CA ALA A 36 10.94 0.82 -0.26
C ALA A 36 9.91 1.59 -1.11
N ILE A 37 8.74 1.88 -0.54
CA ILE A 37 7.69 2.66 -1.20
C ILE A 37 8.17 4.07 -1.55
N GLN A 38 8.79 4.78 -0.60
CA GLN A 38 9.33 6.12 -0.84
C GLN A 38 10.37 6.14 -1.96
N LYS A 39 11.20 5.09 -2.06
CA LYS A 39 12.17 4.93 -3.15
C LYS A 39 11.48 4.77 -4.50
N VAL A 40 10.40 3.98 -4.56
CA VAL A 40 9.59 3.79 -5.78
C VAL A 40 8.90 5.08 -6.19
N LEU A 41 8.19 5.74 -5.27
CA LEU A 41 7.50 7.02 -5.52
C LEU A 41 8.44 8.08 -6.07
N LYS A 42 9.65 8.22 -5.50
CA LYS A 42 10.68 9.15 -6.00
C LYS A 42 11.08 8.85 -7.45
N GLY A 43 11.17 7.57 -7.83
CA GLY A 43 11.48 7.15 -9.19
C GLY A 43 10.35 7.38 -10.20
N MET A 44 9.09 7.35 -9.75
CA MET A 44 7.92 7.59 -10.60
C MET A 44 7.80 9.06 -11.02
N VAL A 45 8.08 10.00 -10.10
CA VAL A 45 8.04 11.45 -10.39
C VAL A 45 9.06 11.87 -11.46
N SER A 46 10.23 11.23 -11.50
CA SER A 46 11.29 11.57 -12.46
C SER A 46 11.05 11.07 -13.90
N LYS A 47 10.05 10.22 -14.15
CA LYS A 47 9.83 9.57 -15.46
C LYS A 47 8.70 10.19 -16.31
N LYS A 48 8.12 11.32 -15.90
CA LYS A 48 7.18 12.10 -16.73
C LYS A 48 7.94 12.83 -17.84
N SER A 49 8.53 12.09 -18.79
CA SER A 49 9.22 12.66 -19.96
C SER A 49 8.33 12.53 -21.19
N THR A 50 7.93 13.68 -21.71
CA THR A 50 7.23 13.90 -22.98
C THR A 50 8.08 13.42 -24.15
N SER A 51 7.57 12.54 -25.02
CA SER A 51 7.93 12.62 -26.43
C SER A 51 6.86 12.06 -27.38
N SER A 52 6.74 12.82 -28.47
CA SER A 52 5.90 12.74 -29.65
C SER A 52 6.06 11.44 -30.42
N ASN A 53 4.94 10.87 -30.88
CA ASN A 53 4.64 10.64 -32.29
C ASN A 53 3.21 10.09 -32.40
N ASN A 54 2.42 10.73 -33.26
CA ASN A 54 0.97 10.58 -33.36
C ASN A 54 0.59 9.27 -34.05
N VAL A 55 0.16 8.30 -33.26
CA VAL A 55 -0.75 7.23 -33.69
C VAL A 55 -1.81 7.14 -32.59
N GLU A 56 -3.09 7.21 -32.94
CA GLU A 56 -4.23 7.28 -31.99
C GLU A 56 -4.19 6.15 -30.94
N THR A 57 -3.72 4.98 -31.33
CA THR A 57 -3.50 3.82 -30.45
C THR A 57 -2.38 4.04 -29.43
N VAL A 58 -1.30 4.74 -29.80
CA VAL A 58 -0.20 5.09 -28.89
C VAL A 58 -0.65 6.12 -27.84
N SER A 59 -1.54 7.04 -28.19
CA SER A 59 -2.13 7.98 -27.21
C SER A 59 -3.02 7.27 -26.18
N MET A 60 -3.89 6.34 -26.61
CA MET A 60 -4.74 5.58 -25.68
C MET A 60 -3.91 4.70 -24.74
N LEU A 61 -2.82 4.09 -25.24
CA LEU A 61 -1.91 3.30 -24.41
C LEU A 61 -1.18 4.15 -23.37
N LYS A 62 -0.74 5.35 -23.73
CA LYS A 62 -0.12 6.31 -22.80
C LYS A 62 -1.10 6.78 -21.72
N GLU A 63 -2.37 7.00 -22.08
CA GLU A 63 -3.41 7.35 -21.10
C GLU A 63 -3.67 6.20 -20.12
N ALA A 64 -3.78 4.97 -20.63
CA ALA A 64 -3.94 3.78 -19.79
C ALA A 64 -2.73 3.56 -18.86
N GLU A 65 -1.50 3.75 -19.36
CA GLU A 65 -0.28 3.71 -18.55
C GLU A 65 -0.32 4.77 -17.44
N SER A 66 -0.67 6.01 -17.79
CA SER A 66 -0.80 7.10 -16.82
C SER A 66 -1.83 6.78 -15.74
N ALA A 67 -2.99 6.22 -16.11
CA ALA A 67 -4.03 5.84 -15.16
C ALA A 67 -3.55 4.73 -14.20
N VAL A 68 -2.80 3.75 -14.70
CA VAL A 68 -2.20 2.68 -13.86
C VAL A 68 -1.16 3.26 -12.91
N VAL A 69 -0.30 4.15 -13.41
CA VAL A 69 0.71 4.85 -12.59
C VAL A 69 0.05 5.64 -11.47
N ASP A 70 -1.02 6.38 -11.77
CA ASP A 70 -1.77 7.17 -10.79
C ASP A 70 -2.44 6.30 -9.71
N VAL A 71 -3.00 5.14 -10.09
CA VAL A 71 -3.55 4.16 -9.14
C VAL A 71 -2.44 3.61 -8.23
N LEU A 72 -1.30 3.23 -8.80
CA LEU A 72 -0.15 2.75 -8.03
C LEU A 72 0.41 3.83 -7.09
N GLU A 73 0.55 5.07 -7.55
CA GLU A 73 0.99 6.21 -6.73
C GLU A 73 0.04 6.42 -5.54
N SER A 74 -1.27 6.34 -5.78
CA SER A 74 -2.30 6.49 -4.74
C SER A 74 -2.24 5.37 -3.71
N LEU A 75 -2.14 4.11 -4.14
CA LEU A 75 -2.02 2.94 -3.25
C LEU A 75 -0.75 3.01 -2.41
N LEU A 76 0.39 3.31 -3.04
CA LEU A 76 1.68 3.44 -2.36
C LEU A 76 1.69 4.59 -1.34
N THR A 77 1.07 5.71 -1.67
CA THR A 77 0.92 6.85 -0.75
C THR A 77 0.03 6.47 0.44
N PHE A 78 -1.09 5.80 0.21
CA PHE A 78 -1.98 5.28 1.27
C PHE A 78 -1.21 4.37 2.25
N ILE A 79 -0.47 3.39 1.72
CA ILE A 79 0.28 2.44 2.54
C ILE A 79 1.40 3.16 3.29
N SER A 80 2.14 4.06 2.67
CA SER A 80 3.32 4.67 3.29
C SER A 80 3.00 5.84 4.22
N GLN A 81 1.78 6.38 4.17
CA GLN A 81 1.39 7.64 4.83
C GLN A 81 2.35 8.79 4.47
N SER A 82 2.99 8.72 3.29
CA SER A 82 3.92 9.77 2.88
C SER A 82 3.15 11.06 2.65
N SER A 83 3.62 12.16 3.26
CA SER A 83 3.04 13.50 3.08
C SER A 83 3.22 14.08 1.66
N SER A 84 3.82 13.32 0.72
CA SER A 84 3.83 13.69 -0.68
C SER A 84 2.42 13.57 -1.23
N LYS A 85 1.76 14.72 -1.37
CA LYS A 85 0.47 14.83 -2.05
C LYS A 85 0.58 14.17 -3.43
N PRO A 86 -0.37 13.30 -3.82
CA PRO A 86 -0.40 12.73 -5.15
C PRO A 86 -0.45 13.86 -6.19
N THR A 87 0.25 13.69 -7.31
CA THR A 87 0.31 14.73 -8.35
C THR A 87 -1.04 14.94 -9.05
N SER A 88 -2.01 14.05 -8.85
CA SER A 88 -3.32 14.07 -9.52
C SER A 88 -4.46 13.76 -8.53
N TRP A 89 -5.23 14.77 -8.15
CA TRP A 89 -6.33 14.67 -7.16
C TRP A 89 -7.61 14.02 -7.73
N SER A 90 -7.74 13.88 -9.05
CA SER A 90 -8.99 13.51 -9.72
C SER A 90 -9.36 12.02 -9.58
N LEU A 91 -8.39 11.12 -9.70
CA LEU A 91 -8.54 9.68 -9.54
C LEU A 91 -8.55 9.25 -8.07
N PHE A 92 -8.03 10.12 -7.20
CA PHE A 92 -8.17 10.00 -5.76
C PHE A 92 -9.64 9.96 -5.37
N LYS A 93 -10.56 10.68 -6.02
CA LYS A 93 -11.98 10.63 -5.64
C LYS A 93 -12.66 9.26 -5.84
N ARG A 94 -12.19 8.41 -6.76
CA ARG A 94 -12.77 7.06 -6.94
C ARG A 94 -12.23 6.04 -5.93
N VAL A 95 -10.97 6.18 -5.51
CA VAL A 95 -10.35 5.29 -4.51
C VAL A 95 -10.56 5.82 -3.08
N ALA A 96 -10.48 7.13 -2.88
CA ALA A 96 -10.75 7.82 -1.61
C ALA A 96 -12.23 7.94 -1.27
N SER A 97 -13.16 7.76 -2.22
CA SER A 97 -14.58 7.53 -1.88
C SER A 97 -14.78 6.22 -1.10
N VAL A 98 -13.81 5.30 -1.14
CA VAL A 98 -13.78 4.10 -0.30
C VAL A 98 -12.96 4.35 0.99
N ALA A 99 -11.95 5.23 0.94
CA ALA A 99 -11.09 5.58 2.07
C ALA A 99 -11.51 6.89 2.77
N ALA A 100 -12.74 6.93 3.27
CA ALA A 100 -13.18 8.00 4.16
C ALA A 100 -12.38 7.93 5.48
N THR A 101 -11.44 8.86 5.64
CA THR A 101 -10.84 9.37 6.89
C THR A 101 -10.06 8.44 7.84
N GLU A 102 -10.13 7.11 7.71
CA GLU A 102 -9.40 6.18 8.59
C GLU A 102 -8.37 5.37 7.79
N ASN A 103 -7.12 5.33 8.27
CA ASN A 103 -6.05 4.52 7.67
C ASN A 103 -5.58 3.53 8.73
N GLU A 104 -5.95 2.28 8.58
CA GLU A 104 -5.69 1.23 9.57
C GLU A 104 -4.19 1.06 9.83
N PHE A 105 -3.32 1.36 8.86
CA PHE A 105 -1.88 1.35 9.06
C PHE A 105 -1.42 2.46 10.01
N SER A 106 -2.06 3.63 9.98
CA SER A 106 -1.68 4.78 10.81
C SER A 106 -2.06 4.53 12.26
N ASP A 107 -3.27 4.03 12.46
CA ASP A 107 -3.83 3.79 13.78
C ASP A 107 -3.03 2.70 14.50
N VAL A 108 -2.76 1.58 13.82
CA VAL A 108 -1.90 0.51 14.34
C VAL A 108 -0.48 1.03 14.61
N ASP A 109 0.12 1.80 13.70
CA ASP A 109 1.48 2.31 13.89
C ASP A 109 1.57 3.24 15.11
N ALA A 110 0.56 4.07 15.36
CA ALA A 110 0.50 4.97 16.51
C ALA A 110 0.33 4.18 17.81
N ALA A 111 -0.64 3.26 17.86
CA ALA A 111 -0.93 2.47 19.06
C ALA A 111 0.23 1.53 19.43
N LEU A 112 0.90 0.93 18.45
CA LEU A 112 2.06 0.06 18.67
C LEU A 112 3.30 0.84 19.12
N LYS A 113 3.55 2.05 18.60
CA LYS A 113 4.64 2.91 19.08
C LYS A 113 4.43 3.34 20.54
N MET A 114 3.19 3.67 20.89
CA MET A 114 2.81 4.01 22.27
C MET A 114 3.01 2.81 23.20
N ASN A 115 2.50 1.64 22.85
CA ASN A 115 2.69 0.41 23.63
C ASN A 115 4.16 0.01 23.80
N ASN A 116 4.98 0.22 22.77
CA ASN A 116 6.43 -0.05 22.83
C ASN A 116 7.18 0.94 23.74
N SER A 117 6.60 2.09 24.07
CA SER A 117 7.24 3.14 24.89
C SER A 117 6.76 3.12 26.34
N THR A 118 5.48 2.85 26.59
CA THR A 118 4.85 3.09 27.90
C THR A 118 4.60 1.83 28.74
N MET A 119 4.87 0.61 28.23
CA MET A 119 4.61 -0.66 28.94
C MET A 119 3.16 -0.77 29.50
N ASN A 120 2.19 -0.07 28.91
CA ASN A 120 0.81 -0.05 29.38
C ASN A 120 0.00 -1.13 28.68
N ASN A 121 -0.76 -1.91 29.46
CA ASN A 121 -1.57 -3.05 29.01
C ASN A 121 -2.85 -2.66 28.24
N SER A 122 -2.81 -1.72 27.27
CA SER A 122 -3.98 -1.40 26.43
C SER A 122 -4.17 -2.38 25.26
N GLY A 123 -3.95 -3.68 25.53
CA GLY A 123 -3.97 -4.74 24.51
C GLY A 123 -5.29 -4.87 23.76
N GLU A 124 -6.41 -4.41 24.34
CA GLU A 124 -7.74 -4.45 23.70
C GLU A 124 -7.86 -3.49 22.52
N GLU A 125 -7.43 -2.23 22.66
CA GLU A 125 -7.47 -1.22 21.60
C GLU A 125 -6.55 -1.61 20.43
N VAL A 126 -5.33 -2.03 20.76
CA VAL A 126 -4.36 -2.55 19.77
C VAL A 126 -4.92 -3.76 19.04
N GLN A 127 -5.63 -4.64 19.75
CA GLN A 127 -6.22 -5.83 19.15
C GLN A 127 -7.36 -5.48 18.17
N VAL A 128 -8.18 -4.48 18.46
CA VAL A 128 -9.22 -3.99 17.54
C VAL A 128 -8.57 -3.45 16.25
N GLN A 129 -7.56 -2.59 16.39
CA GLN A 129 -6.88 -2.01 15.22
C GLN A 129 -6.15 -3.07 14.39
N LEU A 130 -5.49 -4.06 15.02
CA LEU A 130 -4.85 -5.17 14.31
C LEU A 130 -5.86 -6.06 13.57
N LYS A 131 -7.08 -6.22 14.11
CA LYS A 131 -8.15 -6.98 13.43
C LYS A 131 -8.65 -6.27 12.18
N ASN A 132 -8.66 -4.93 12.17
CA ASN A 132 -9.05 -4.13 11.00
C ASN A 132 -7.93 -4.08 9.94
N LEU A 133 -6.66 -4.02 10.38
CA LEU A 133 -5.52 -3.98 9.48
C LEU A 133 -5.33 -5.29 8.70
N GLN A 134 -5.66 -6.44 9.29
CA GLN A 134 -5.45 -7.74 8.67
C GLN A 134 -6.23 -7.96 7.35
N PRO A 135 -7.56 -7.73 7.28
CA PRO A 135 -8.29 -7.79 6.00
C PRO A 135 -7.82 -6.71 5.03
N CYS A 136 -7.48 -5.50 5.50
CA CYS A 136 -6.92 -4.45 4.65
C CYS A 136 -5.61 -4.89 3.94
N ILE A 137 -4.71 -5.59 4.66
CA ILE A 137 -3.51 -6.19 4.05
C ILE A 137 -3.87 -7.27 3.03
N GLN A 138 -4.87 -8.11 3.33
CA GLN A 138 -5.31 -9.19 2.44
C GLN A 138 -5.90 -8.63 1.14
N ASP A 139 -6.84 -7.70 1.23
CA ASP A 139 -7.50 -7.08 0.09
C ASP A 139 -6.49 -6.36 -0.81
N LEU A 140 -5.48 -5.74 -0.20
CA LEU A 140 -4.39 -5.12 -0.93
C LEU A 140 -3.51 -6.14 -1.67
N GLU A 141 -3.10 -7.22 -1.00
CA GLU A 141 -2.30 -8.29 -1.62
C GLU A 141 -3.03 -8.90 -2.83
N GLU A 142 -4.31 -9.22 -2.67
CA GLU A 142 -5.16 -9.77 -3.74
C GLU A 142 -5.42 -8.76 -4.86
N GLY A 143 -5.72 -7.51 -4.52
CA GLY A 143 -5.97 -6.44 -5.48
C GLY A 143 -4.75 -6.14 -6.35
N VAL A 144 -3.56 -6.08 -5.74
CA VAL A 144 -2.29 -5.86 -6.44
C VAL A 144 -1.96 -7.06 -7.34
N GLU A 145 -2.13 -8.29 -6.86
CA GLU A 145 -1.92 -9.49 -7.68
C GLU A 145 -2.86 -9.52 -8.90
N SER A 146 -4.13 -9.21 -8.70
CA SER A 146 -5.14 -9.13 -9.77
C SER A 146 -4.78 -8.07 -10.81
N LEU A 147 -4.34 -6.88 -10.36
CA LEU A 147 -3.86 -5.81 -11.23
C LEU A 147 -2.67 -6.28 -12.07
N PHE A 148 -1.65 -6.89 -11.46
CA PHE A 148 -0.48 -7.41 -12.20
C PHE A 148 -0.87 -8.44 -13.26
N ARG A 149 -1.75 -9.40 -12.90
CA ARG A 149 -2.24 -10.41 -13.85
C ARG A 149 -2.96 -9.76 -15.04
N ARG A 150 -3.76 -8.73 -14.79
CA ARG A 150 -4.46 -7.97 -15.86
C ARG A 150 -3.48 -7.21 -16.73
N LEU A 151 -2.50 -6.51 -16.16
CA LEU A 151 -1.48 -5.77 -16.93
C LEU A 151 -0.67 -6.68 -17.86
N ILE A 152 -0.29 -7.87 -17.39
CA ILE A 152 0.41 -8.86 -18.21
C ILE A 152 -0.47 -9.31 -19.38
N LYS A 153 -1.74 -9.62 -19.13
CA LYS A 153 -2.70 -10.01 -20.18
C LYS A 153 -2.88 -8.89 -21.20
N THR A 154 -3.11 -7.66 -20.75
CA THR A 154 -3.25 -6.50 -21.63
C THR A 154 -2.01 -6.31 -22.51
N ARG A 155 -0.80 -6.38 -21.92
CA ARG A 155 0.45 -6.30 -22.68
C ARG A 155 0.56 -7.42 -23.72
N ALA A 156 0.24 -8.66 -23.36
CA ALA A 156 0.27 -9.79 -24.29
C ALA A 156 -0.72 -9.61 -25.44
N SER A 157 -1.95 -9.16 -25.15
CA SER A 157 -2.96 -8.87 -26.17
C SER A 157 -2.52 -7.76 -27.13
N ILE A 158 -1.94 -6.67 -26.61
CA ILE A 158 -1.39 -5.58 -27.45
C ILE A 158 -0.28 -6.13 -28.36
N LEU A 159 0.69 -6.85 -27.80
CA LEU A 159 1.79 -7.43 -28.58
C LEU A 159 1.26 -8.37 -29.67
N ASN A 160 0.24 -9.17 -29.38
CA ASN A 160 -0.36 -10.07 -30.37
C ASN A 160 -1.06 -9.30 -31.50
N ILE A 161 -1.75 -8.20 -31.20
CA ILE A 161 -2.40 -7.35 -32.23
C ILE A 161 -1.36 -6.67 -33.12
N HIS A 162 -0.21 -6.27 -32.56
CA HIS A 162 0.84 -5.55 -33.29
C HIS A 162 1.90 -6.47 -33.95
N ASN A 163 1.90 -7.77 -33.66
CA ASN A 163 2.76 -8.79 -34.31
C ASN A 163 2.02 -9.58 -35.41
N LEU A 164 0.82 -9.14 -35.79
CA LEU A 164 0.00 -9.68 -36.87
C LEU A 164 0.19 -8.87 -38.16
#